data_AF-A0AAU8MPR8-F1
#
_entry.id   AF-A0AAU8MPR8-F1
#
_cell.length_a   1.000
_cell.length_b   1.000
_cell.length_c   1.000
_cell.angle_alpha   90.00
_cell.angle_beta   90.00
_cell.angle_gamma   90.00
#
_symmetry.space_group_name_H-M   'P 1'
#
loop_
_entity.id
_entity.type
_entity.pdbx_description
1 polymer ?
#
loop_
_entity_poly.entity_id
_entity_poly.type
_entity_poly.pdbx_seq_one_letter_code
_entity_poly.pdbx_strand_id
1 'polypeptide(L)'
;MPLSRLLLRTLLPAVLLCAALPGRALDLPQRWVHGAAGEPTLQVQAAAPGLWVLRQSKRSNFEAPFLYLIAGERRALLLDSGAEPVAGSDLPLRATVDALLAQWQREHGRGETLPLVVAHTHSHRDHTHGDAAFRDRPQTHVVGRSVEEVAAFFGLTRWPEGEAGFDLGGRELRVLPLPGHDPAHIAVYDPPTRSLFSGDSLYPGLLTVRDLNAYRASAARLEAFARRRPVAQVLGAHVEMSARPGELYPIGTALQPDEHGLALDGAVLRRWRADVEGLGDFLHQDTRAQYAFARVPHAGEFADAPNTHGMLVAGVDTVYLSHLPMLHSPHDYQLIFEAELPAQALASYRDDAGRHPQDYYTLAPSERWALVQTIKPEARFRADLYRGHFERDGTPIAREVEVTVRRIVHFRRFEPGRRPDPGAWIAFGRGRERFLAHRIEGAPDMDQIVRIDGDAAPEGQALRRPQARGSGELRVGDGIGRGRVERVLYTEYGDLAR
;
A
#
# COMPACT_ATOMS: atom_id res chain seq x y z
N MET A 1 70.43 -16.10 40.70
CA MET A 1 70.12 -14.99 39.77
C MET A 1 69.89 -15.57 38.38
N PRO A 2 68.99 -15.02 37.56
CA PRO A 2 67.52 -15.10 37.55
C PRO A 2 67.02 -16.14 36.51
N LEU A 3 65.77 -16.59 36.47
CA LEU A 3 64.69 -15.95 35.70
C LEU A 3 63.35 -16.64 35.97
N SER A 4 62.40 -15.83 36.39
CA SER A 4 60.99 -16.10 36.61
C SER A 4 60.28 -16.51 35.31
N ARG A 5 59.39 -17.51 35.36
CA ARG A 5 58.33 -17.71 34.35
C ARG A 5 56.96 -17.59 35.00
N LEU A 6 56.34 -16.45 34.74
CA LEU A 6 54.96 -16.12 35.05
C LEU A 6 54.05 -16.86 34.05
N LEU A 7 53.22 -17.79 34.51
CA LEU A 7 52.17 -18.42 33.69
C LEU A 7 50.90 -17.57 33.79
N LEU A 8 50.70 -16.72 32.79
CA LEU A 8 49.47 -15.94 32.62
C LEU A 8 48.38 -16.87 32.07
N ARG A 9 47.43 -17.31 32.91
CA ARG A 9 46.20 -17.98 32.46
C ARG A 9 45.24 -16.93 31.90
N THR A 10 45.20 -16.79 30.58
CA THR A 10 44.14 -16.03 29.89
C THR A 10 42.85 -16.85 29.88
N LEU A 11 41.88 -16.44 30.70
CA LEU A 11 40.47 -16.83 30.58
C LEU A 11 39.90 -16.13 29.34
N LEU A 12 39.62 -16.88 28.27
CA LEU A 12 38.76 -16.40 27.18
C LEU A 12 37.30 -16.37 27.68
N PRO A 13 36.55 -15.28 27.51
CA PRO A 13 35.12 -15.29 27.77
C PRO A 13 34.44 -16.16 26.70
N ALA A 14 33.66 -17.14 27.13
CA ALA A 14 32.79 -17.89 26.24
C ALA A 14 31.72 -16.94 25.70
N VAL A 15 31.91 -16.47 24.46
CA VAL A 15 30.86 -15.80 23.69
C VAL A 15 29.83 -16.89 23.35
N LEU A 16 28.78 -16.99 24.16
CA LEU A 16 27.55 -17.70 23.81
C LEU A 16 26.94 -17.00 22.60
N LEU A 17 27.26 -17.49 21.40
CA LEU A 17 26.49 -17.21 20.21
C LEU A 17 25.10 -17.83 20.45
N CYS A 18 24.13 -17.03 20.91
CA CYS A 18 22.72 -17.41 20.87
C CYS A 18 22.32 -17.58 19.40
N ALA A 19 22.50 -18.79 18.86
CA ALA A 19 21.87 -19.17 17.60
C ALA A 19 20.35 -19.04 17.80
N ALA A 20 19.72 -18.11 17.09
CA ALA A 20 18.27 -17.94 17.13
C ALA A 20 17.62 -19.24 16.62
N LEU A 21 16.98 -20.00 17.53
CA LEU A 21 16.21 -21.19 17.18
C LEU A 21 15.28 -20.87 16.00
N PRO A 22 15.22 -21.70 14.95
CA PRO A 22 14.35 -21.46 13.81
C PRO A 22 12.91 -21.28 14.28
N GLY A 23 12.22 -20.27 13.74
CA GLY A 23 10.81 -20.04 14.03
C GLY A 23 10.00 -21.24 13.56
N ARG A 24 8.94 -21.57 14.26
CA ARG A 24 8.08 -22.69 13.88
C ARG A 24 7.29 -22.30 12.63
N ALA A 25 7.41 -23.09 11.57
CA ALA A 25 6.64 -22.89 10.35
C ALA A 25 5.13 -23.01 10.64
N LEU A 26 4.33 -22.20 9.95
CA LEU A 26 2.87 -22.29 10.02
C LEU A 26 2.35 -23.37 9.08
N ASP A 27 1.35 -24.12 9.55
CA ASP A 27 0.52 -24.99 8.73
C ASP A 27 -0.72 -24.20 8.27
N LEU A 28 -0.67 -23.63 7.07
CA LEU A 28 -1.78 -22.90 6.47
C LEU A 28 -2.33 -23.69 5.27
N PRO A 29 -3.66 -23.73 5.07
CA PRO A 29 -4.24 -24.41 3.93
C PRO A 29 -3.85 -23.71 2.62
N GLN A 30 -3.80 -24.46 1.53
CA GLN A 30 -3.63 -23.89 0.20
C GLN A 30 -4.82 -23.02 -0.23
N ARG A 31 -5.99 -23.25 0.35
CA ARG A 31 -7.24 -22.58 0.02
C ARG A 31 -8.09 -22.37 1.26
N TRP A 32 -8.58 -21.15 1.43
CA TRP A 32 -9.56 -20.80 2.45
C TRP A 32 -10.98 -20.87 1.91
N VAL A 33 -11.97 -20.84 2.82
CA VAL A 33 -13.36 -20.63 2.45
C VAL A 33 -13.48 -19.30 1.72
N HIS A 34 -13.94 -19.40 0.48
CA HIS A 34 -13.89 -18.30 -0.50
C HIS A 34 -15.26 -17.95 -1.06
N GLY A 35 -16.35 -18.44 -0.44
CA GLY A 35 -17.73 -18.13 -0.81
C GLY A 35 -18.45 -19.23 -1.60
N ALA A 36 -17.84 -20.42 -1.77
CA ALA A 36 -18.46 -21.51 -2.51
C ALA A 36 -19.68 -22.12 -1.80
N ALA A 37 -20.52 -22.81 -2.58
CA ALA A 37 -21.68 -23.52 -2.04
C ALA A 37 -21.24 -24.63 -1.04
N GLY A 38 -21.90 -24.68 0.12
CA GLY A 38 -21.66 -25.73 1.13
C GLY A 38 -20.46 -25.51 2.04
N GLU A 39 -19.73 -24.39 1.91
CA GLU A 39 -18.65 -24.04 2.84
C GLU A 39 -19.18 -23.68 4.25
N PRO A 40 -18.42 -23.98 5.31
CA PRO A 40 -18.77 -23.56 6.67
C PRO A 40 -18.75 -22.03 6.78
N THR A 41 -19.53 -21.47 7.72
CA THR A 41 -19.59 -20.03 8.00
C THR A 41 -18.32 -19.50 8.70
N LEU A 42 -17.58 -20.39 9.37
CA LEU A 42 -16.30 -20.13 10.01
C LEU A 42 -15.35 -21.32 9.79
N GLN A 43 -14.24 -21.10 9.09
CA GLN A 43 -13.17 -22.09 8.96
C GLN A 43 -12.14 -21.91 10.07
N VAL A 44 -11.59 -23.00 10.59
CA VAL A 44 -10.53 -22.99 11.60
C VAL A 44 -9.33 -23.77 11.09
N GLN A 45 -8.14 -23.18 11.20
CA GLN A 45 -6.86 -23.82 10.93
C GLN A 45 -5.99 -23.77 12.19
N ALA A 46 -5.52 -24.92 12.67
CA ALA A 46 -4.49 -24.99 13.71
C ALA A 46 -3.11 -24.74 13.09
N ALA A 47 -2.71 -23.48 13.00
CA ALA A 47 -1.52 -23.07 12.24
C ALA A 47 -0.20 -23.41 12.94
N ALA A 48 -0.18 -23.40 14.28
CA ALA A 48 0.93 -23.87 15.11
C ALA A 48 0.39 -24.16 16.52
N PRO A 49 1.16 -24.81 17.43
CA PRO A 49 0.68 -25.00 18.80
C PRO A 49 0.31 -23.69 19.48
N GLY A 50 -0.92 -23.66 19.99
CA GLY A 50 -1.50 -22.48 20.63
C GLY A 50 -1.79 -21.35 19.64
N LEU A 51 -1.75 -21.56 18.33
CA LEU A 51 -2.10 -20.56 17.32
C LEU A 51 -3.12 -21.15 16.34
N TRP A 52 -4.31 -20.58 16.34
CA TRP A 52 -5.35 -20.87 15.37
C TRP A 52 -5.65 -19.64 14.53
N VAL A 53 -5.83 -19.86 13.24
CA VAL A 53 -6.32 -18.87 12.29
C VAL A 53 -7.76 -19.24 11.97
N LEU A 54 -8.67 -18.30 12.18
CA LEU A 54 -10.09 -18.47 11.89
C LEU A 54 -10.43 -17.56 10.71
N ARG A 55 -11.19 -18.06 9.73
CA ARG A 55 -11.63 -17.29 8.57
C ARG A 55 -13.14 -17.29 8.52
N GLN A 56 -13.74 -16.11 8.65
CA GLN A 56 -15.16 -15.93 8.41
C GLN A 56 -15.44 -16.10 6.91
N SER A 57 -16.50 -16.82 6.57
CA SER A 57 -16.83 -17.11 5.17
C SER A 57 -17.34 -15.88 4.42
N LYS A 58 -16.98 -15.75 3.13
CA LYS A 58 -17.58 -14.77 2.22
C LYS A 58 -19.09 -14.93 2.05
N ARG A 59 -19.63 -16.11 2.37
CA ARG A 59 -21.08 -16.36 2.44
C ARG A 59 -21.75 -15.61 3.57
N SER A 60 -21.06 -15.42 4.70
CA SER A 60 -21.61 -14.74 5.86
C SER A 60 -21.32 -13.25 5.80
N ASN A 61 -20.16 -12.82 5.31
CA ASN A 61 -19.87 -11.41 5.05
C ASN A 61 -18.78 -11.29 3.98
N PHE A 62 -18.94 -10.38 3.00
CA PHE A 62 -17.98 -10.21 1.91
C PHE A 62 -16.57 -9.83 2.38
N GLU A 63 -16.45 -9.13 3.51
CA GLU A 63 -15.16 -8.76 4.12
C GLU A 63 -14.36 -10.02 4.49
N ALA A 64 -15.05 -11.08 4.93
CA ALA A 64 -14.49 -12.38 5.29
C ALA A 64 -13.20 -12.29 6.14
N PRO A 65 -13.25 -11.62 7.30
CA PRO A 65 -12.05 -11.35 8.08
C PRO A 65 -11.37 -12.64 8.58
N PHE A 66 -10.06 -12.55 8.73
CA PHE A 66 -9.21 -13.49 9.44
C PHE A 66 -9.05 -13.05 10.89
N LEU A 67 -9.23 -13.99 11.81
CA LEU A 67 -9.12 -13.80 13.25
C LEU A 67 -8.01 -14.72 13.79
N TYR A 68 -7.34 -14.29 14.84
CA TYR A 68 -6.19 -15.02 15.38
C TYR A 68 -6.40 -15.36 16.84
N LEU A 69 -6.52 -16.65 17.16
CA LEU A 69 -6.54 -17.12 18.54
C LEU A 69 -5.16 -17.60 18.94
N ILE A 70 -4.57 -16.96 19.95
CA ILE A 70 -3.22 -17.24 20.43
C ILE A 70 -3.29 -17.61 21.91
N ALA A 71 -2.98 -18.86 22.24
CA ALA A 71 -2.93 -19.35 23.61
C ALA A 71 -1.49 -19.45 24.11
N GLY A 72 -1.28 -19.01 25.34
CA GLY A 72 -0.18 -19.44 26.19
C GLY A 72 -0.69 -20.35 27.29
N GLU A 73 0.09 -20.49 28.35
CA GLU A 73 -0.28 -21.31 29.49
C GLU A 73 -1.29 -20.59 30.39
N ARG A 74 -1.11 -19.27 30.64
CA ARG A 74 -1.86 -18.50 31.65
C ARG A 74 -3.08 -17.77 31.12
N ARG A 75 -3.09 -17.41 29.83
CA ARG A 75 -4.21 -16.75 29.16
C ARG A 75 -4.11 -16.94 27.65
N ALA A 76 -5.19 -16.62 26.94
CA ALA A 76 -5.23 -16.50 25.49
C ALA A 76 -5.56 -15.07 25.05
N LEU A 77 -5.20 -14.76 23.81
CA LEU A 77 -5.55 -13.55 23.08
C LEU A 77 -6.33 -13.95 21.83
N LEU A 78 -7.55 -13.44 21.68
CA LEU A 78 -8.26 -13.41 20.41
C LEU A 78 -8.02 -12.03 19.79
N LEU A 79 -7.37 -12.02 18.63
CA LEU A 79 -7.19 -10.85 17.80
C LEU A 79 -8.32 -10.79 16.77
N ASP A 80 -9.08 -9.69 16.83
CA ASP A 80 -10.30 -9.44 16.07
C ASP A 80 -11.44 -10.45 16.38
N SER A 81 -12.67 -10.03 16.15
CA SER A 81 -13.91 -10.74 16.51
C SER A 81 -14.90 -10.87 15.35
N GLY A 82 -14.46 -10.57 14.14
CA GLY A 82 -15.21 -10.78 12.91
C GLY A 82 -16.21 -9.69 12.59
N ALA A 83 -16.91 -9.92 11.48
CA ALA A 83 -17.85 -9.01 10.86
C ALA A 83 -19.29 -9.48 11.01
N GLU A 84 -20.23 -8.53 10.86
CA GLU A 84 -21.65 -8.85 10.95
C GLU A 84 -22.06 -9.85 9.88
N PRO A 85 -22.60 -11.03 10.24
CA PRO A 85 -23.12 -11.94 9.26
C PRO A 85 -24.37 -11.34 8.58
N VAL A 86 -24.51 -11.56 7.27
CA VAL A 86 -25.75 -11.28 6.53
C VAL A 86 -26.92 -12.00 7.19
N ALA A 87 -28.12 -11.43 7.03
CA ALA A 87 -29.34 -11.98 7.62
C ALA A 87 -29.50 -13.48 7.27
N GLY A 88 -29.69 -14.30 8.31
CA GLY A 88 -29.86 -15.75 8.17
C GLY A 88 -28.56 -16.57 8.18
N SER A 89 -27.39 -15.94 8.23
CA SER A 89 -26.11 -16.62 8.50
C SER A 89 -25.74 -16.52 9.98
N ASP A 90 -25.03 -17.53 10.50
CA ASP A 90 -24.44 -17.49 11.83
C ASP A 90 -22.95 -17.11 11.79
N LEU A 91 -22.44 -16.70 12.96
CA LEU A 91 -21.01 -16.59 13.25
C LEU A 91 -20.76 -17.30 14.60
N PRO A 92 -20.43 -18.60 14.61
CA PRO A 92 -20.32 -19.40 15.83
C PRO A 92 -18.99 -19.15 16.58
N LEU A 93 -18.53 -17.90 16.62
CA LEU A 93 -17.18 -17.54 17.07
C LEU A 93 -16.92 -17.91 18.53
N ARG A 94 -17.82 -17.55 19.44
CA ARG A 94 -17.67 -17.82 20.87
C ARG A 94 -17.56 -19.33 21.16
N ALA A 95 -18.49 -20.11 20.62
CA ALA A 95 -18.50 -21.57 20.81
C ALA A 95 -17.23 -22.22 20.24
N THR A 96 -16.76 -21.74 19.09
CA THR A 96 -15.53 -22.21 18.45
C THR A 96 -14.30 -21.90 19.32
N VAL A 97 -14.17 -20.66 19.80
CA VAL A 97 -13.06 -20.25 20.68
C VAL A 97 -13.06 -21.07 21.98
N ASP A 98 -14.21 -21.26 22.62
CA ASP A 98 -14.30 -22.04 23.84
C ASP A 98 -13.89 -23.51 23.63
N ALA A 99 -14.29 -24.12 22.51
CA ALA A 99 -13.90 -25.49 22.17
C ALA A 99 -12.38 -25.62 21.98
N LEU A 100 -11.76 -24.68 21.27
CA LEU A 100 -10.31 -24.67 21.02
C LEU A 100 -9.52 -24.48 22.32
N LEU A 101 -9.92 -23.53 23.17
CA LEU A 101 -9.26 -23.30 24.45
C LEU A 101 -9.44 -24.49 25.40
N ALA A 102 -10.63 -25.07 25.46
CA ALA A 102 -10.88 -26.28 26.26
C ALA A 102 -9.99 -27.45 25.82
N GLN A 103 -9.79 -27.62 24.50
CA GLN A 103 -8.86 -28.60 23.98
C GLN A 103 -7.41 -28.30 24.40
N TRP A 104 -6.94 -27.07 24.20
CA TRP A 104 -5.59 -26.65 24.59
C TRP A 104 -5.31 -26.90 26.08
N GLN A 105 -6.28 -26.59 26.94
CA GLN A 105 -6.15 -26.81 28.39
C GLN A 105 -6.02 -28.29 28.75
N ARG A 106 -6.81 -29.17 28.12
CA ARG A 106 -6.72 -30.63 28.32
C ARG A 106 -5.34 -31.16 27.93
N GLU A 107 -4.81 -30.70 26.81
CA GLU A 107 -3.48 -31.09 26.31
C GLU A 107 -2.34 -30.60 27.22
N HIS A 108 -2.55 -29.52 27.98
CA HIS A 108 -1.56 -28.92 28.89
C HIS A 108 -1.85 -29.21 30.38
N GLY A 109 -2.74 -30.16 30.68
CA GLY A 109 -2.99 -30.65 32.03
C GLY A 109 -3.64 -29.62 32.98
N ARG A 110 -4.43 -28.66 32.44
CA ARG A 110 -5.14 -27.64 33.25
C ARG A 110 -6.65 -27.91 33.26
N GLY A 111 -7.26 -27.84 34.45
CA GLY A 111 -8.70 -28.07 34.64
C GLY A 111 -9.56 -26.80 34.77
N GLU A 112 -8.95 -25.62 34.89
CA GLU A 112 -9.65 -24.34 35.05
C GLU A 112 -9.73 -23.58 33.74
N THR A 113 -10.85 -22.88 33.50
CA THR A 113 -11.09 -22.00 32.33
C THR A 113 -9.92 -21.06 32.06
N LEU A 114 -9.39 -21.09 30.83
CA LEU A 114 -8.29 -20.21 30.44
C LEU A 114 -8.83 -18.78 30.27
N PRO A 115 -8.26 -17.79 31.00
CA PRO A 115 -8.61 -16.40 30.79
C PRO A 115 -8.41 -15.97 29.34
N LEU A 116 -9.33 -15.17 28.81
CA LEU A 116 -9.28 -14.68 27.43
C LEU A 116 -9.20 -13.16 27.41
N VAL A 117 -8.35 -12.64 26.55
CA VAL A 117 -8.38 -11.24 26.16
C VAL A 117 -8.86 -11.18 24.72
N VAL A 118 -9.90 -10.39 24.47
CA VAL A 118 -10.35 -10.05 23.12
C VAL A 118 -9.84 -8.65 22.84
N ALA A 119 -8.95 -8.51 21.86
CA ALA A 119 -8.41 -7.24 21.43
C ALA A 119 -8.46 -7.16 19.91
N HIS A 120 -8.33 -5.96 19.38
CA HIS A 120 -8.52 -5.71 17.96
C HIS A 120 -7.27 -5.10 17.36
N THR A 121 -6.98 -5.44 16.12
CA THR A 121 -5.97 -4.73 15.33
C THR A 121 -6.34 -3.26 15.21
N HIS A 122 -7.64 -2.93 15.08
CA HIS A 122 -8.16 -1.56 15.05
C HIS A 122 -9.67 -1.50 15.28
N SER A 123 -10.27 -0.31 15.14
CA SER A 123 -11.64 -0.04 15.61
C SER A 123 -12.78 -0.36 14.63
N HIS A 124 -12.49 -0.77 13.38
CA HIS A 124 -13.54 -0.97 12.37
C HIS A 124 -14.44 -2.17 12.69
N ARG A 125 -15.69 -2.07 12.21
CA ARG A 125 -16.80 -2.90 12.66
C ARG A 125 -16.65 -4.37 12.28
N ASP A 126 -16.00 -4.64 11.16
CA ASP A 126 -15.66 -5.96 10.66
C ASP A 126 -14.56 -6.68 11.45
N HIS A 127 -13.96 -6.00 12.43
CA HIS A 127 -13.04 -6.56 13.42
C HIS A 127 -13.67 -6.63 14.82
N THR A 128 -14.67 -5.81 15.12
CA THR A 128 -15.21 -5.70 16.49
C THR A 128 -16.65 -6.22 16.63
N HIS A 129 -17.26 -6.79 15.59
CA HIS A 129 -18.67 -7.18 15.65
C HIS A 129 -18.95 -8.24 16.72
N GLY A 130 -18.06 -9.24 16.84
CA GLY A 130 -18.23 -10.38 17.74
C GLY A 130 -18.06 -10.07 19.23
N ASP A 131 -17.65 -8.86 19.61
CA ASP A 131 -17.40 -8.48 21.02
C ASP A 131 -18.54 -8.82 21.97
N ALA A 132 -19.78 -8.61 21.53
CA ALA A 132 -20.96 -8.87 22.36
C ALA A 132 -21.03 -10.32 22.83
N ALA A 133 -20.54 -11.28 22.04
CA ALA A 133 -20.55 -12.71 22.36
C ALA A 133 -19.55 -13.10 23.46
N PHE A 134 -18.67 -12.18 23.88
CA PHE A 134 -17.63 -12.44 24.89
C PHE A 134 -17.84 -11.68 26.20
N ARG A 135 -18.80 -10.74 26.28
CA ARG A 135 -19.03 -9.92 27.48
C ARG A 135 -19.44 -10.74 28.70
N ASP A 136 -20.16 -11.84 28.50
CA ASP A 136 -20.61 -12.75 29.55
C ASP A 136 -19.68 -13.97 29.73
N ARG A 137 -18.59 -14.03 28.97
CA ARG A 137 -17.60 -15.09 29.11
C ARG A 137 -16.86 -14.96 30.43
N PRO A 138 -16.82 -15.99 31.29
CA PRO A 138 -16.01 -15.94 32.51
C PRO A 138 -14.54 -15.62 32.21
N GLN A 139 -13.90 -14.87 33.11
CA GLN A 139 -12.47 -14.52 33.05
C GLN A 139 -12.04 -13.93 31.69
N THR A 140 -12.90 -13.11 31.09
CA THR A 140 -12.65 -12.50 29.79
C THR A 140 -12.62 -10.98 29.87
N HIS A 141 -11.67 -10.37 29.19
CA HIS A 141 -11.57 -8.92 29.05
C HIS A 141 -11.64 -8.55 27.57
N VAL A 142 -12.61 -7.71 27.20
CA VAL A 142 -12.69 -7.11 25.87
C VAL A 142 -12.03 -5.73 25.96
N VAL A 143 -10.94 -5.53 25.23
CA VAL A 143 -10.16 -4.29 25.24
C VAL A 143 -10.95 -3.18 24.54
N GLY A 144 -10.83 -1.95 25.05
CA GLY A 144 -11.39 -0.77 24.40
C GLY A 144 -10.79 -0.49 23.02
N ARG A 145 -11.37 0.47 22.30
CA ARG A 145 -11.08 0.71 20.88
C ARG A 145 -10.46 2.08 20.62
N SER A 146 -10.42 2.96 21.63
CA SER A 146 -9.70 4.22 21.51
C SER A 146 -8.19 4.02 21.68
N VAL A 147 -7.40 4.99 21.19
CA VAL A 147 -5.94 5.01 21.39
C VAL A 147 -5.61 4.88 22.88
N GLU A 148 -6.30 5.63 23.73
CA GLU A 148 -6.07 5.68 25.17
C GLU A 148 -6.37 4.34 25.84
N GLU A 149 -7.47 3.70 25.48
CA GLU A 149 -7.87 2.41 26.06
C GLU A 149 -6.91 1.29 25.64
N VAL A 150 -6.56 1.22 24.36
CA VAL A 150 -5.60 0.24 23.82
C VAL A 150 -4.22 0.46 24.45
N ALA A 151 -3.76 1.70 24.50
CA ALA A 151 -2.46 2.04 25.07
C ALA A 151 -2.39 1.72 26.57
N ALA A 152 -3.44 2.07 27.33
CA ALA A 152 -3.52 1.77 28.75
C ALA A 152 -3.54 0.26 29.01
N PHE A 153 -4.31 -0.51 28.25
CA PHE A 153 -4.42 -1.96 28.45
C PHE A 153 -3.10 -2.69 28.19
N PHE A 154 -2.43 -2.39 27.07
CA PHE A 154 -1.17 -3.05 26.73
C PHE A 154 0.06 -2.43 27.41
N GLY A 155 -0.07 -1.27 28.07
CA GLY A 155 1.06 -0.56 28.69
C GLY A 155 1.94 0.16 27.67
N LEU A 156 1.37 0.67 26.57
CA LEU A 156 2.06 1.45 25.55
C LEU A 156 2.19 2.91 26.00
N THR A 157 3.23 3.20 26.78
CA THR A 157 3.42 4.50 27.44
C THR A 157 3.86 5.65 26.53
N ARG A 158 4.21 5.38 25.27
CA ARG A 158 4.76 6.38 24.34
C ARG A 158 4.08 6.39 22.97
N TRP A 159 2.76 6.32 22.90
CA TRP A 159 2.05 6.28 21.62
C TRP A 159 2.40 7.44 20.65
N PRO A 160 2.58 7.20 19.34
CA PRO A 160 2.61 5.89 18.65
C PRO A 160 3.99 5.22 18.64
N GLU A 161 4.96 5.75 19.38
CA GLU A 161 6.31 5.21 19.50
C GLU A 161 6.43 4.06 20.51
N GLY A 162 7.37 3.15 20.25
CA GLY A 162 7.68 2.05 21.16
C GLY A 162 6.85 0.79 20.94
N GLU A 163 6.96 -0.12 21.92
CA GLU A 163 6.39 -1.46 21.89
C GLU A 163 6.16 -1.94 23.32
N ALA A 164 5.15 -2.78 23.53
CA ALA A 164 4.87 -3.42 24.81
C ALA A 164 5.03 -4.94 24.71
N GLY A 165 5.37 -5.57 25.84
CA GLY A 165 5.35 -7.03 25.98
C GLY A 165 4.00 -7.48 26.55
N PHE A 166 3.44 -8.56 26.02
CA PHE A 166 2.18 -9.13 26.47
C PHE A 166 2.32 -10.65 26.68
N ASP A 167 2.59 -11.05 27.92
CA ASP A 167 2.86 -12.45 28.26
C ASP A 167 1.57 -13.27 28.39
N LEU A 168 1.41 -14.31 27.57
CA LEU A 168 0.31 -15.26 27.64
C LEU A 168 0.58 -16.43 28.61
N GLY A 169 1.74 -16.46 29.25
CA GLY A 169 2.27 -17.57 30.05
C GLY A 169 3.17 -18.46 29.20
N GLY A 170 4.47 -18.17 29.19
CA GLY A 170 5.44 -18.91 28.37
C GLY A 170 5.47 -18.50 26.89
N ARG A 171 4.64 -17.54 26.50
CA ARG A 171 4.55 -16.97 25.14
C ARG A 171 4.38 -15.46 25.25
N GLU A 172 5.49 -14.73 25.18
CA GLU A 172 5.51 -13.27 25.27
C GLU A 172 5.34 -12.64 23.89
N LEU A 173 4.15 -12.08 23.63
CA LEU A 173 3.87 -11.33 22.41
C LEU A 173 4.47 -9.93 22.50
N ARG A 174 4.74 -9.30 21.36
CA ARG A 174 5.08 -7.87 21.27
C ARG A 174 3.95 -7.11 20.58
N VAL A 175 3.50 -6.01 21.18
CA VAL A 175 2.45 -5.15 20.63
C VAL A 175 3.06 -3.81 20.22
N LEU A 176 2.71 -3.31 19.03
CA LEU A 176 3.25 -2.08 18.46
C LEU A 176 2.13 -1.20 17.91
N PRO A 177 2.15 0.12 18.15
CA PRO A 177 1.24 1.05 17.47
C PRO A 177 1.55 1.13 15.97
N LEU A 178 0.49 1.05 15.16
CA LEU A 178 0.55 1.08 13.70
C LEU A 178 -0.50 2.04 13.08
N PRO A 179 -0.67 3.28 13.59
CA PRO A 179 -1.64 4.23 13.04
C PRO A 179 -1.42 4.52 11.56
N GLY A 180 -2.51 4.85 10.86
CA GLY A 180 -2.50 5.27 9.47
C GLY A 180 -3.76 4.84 8.73
N HIS A 181 -4.13 3.56 8.86
CA HIS A 181 -5.45 3.07 8.47
C HIS A 181 -6.52 3.51 9.48
N ASP A 182 -6.21 3.37 10.77
CA ASP A 182 -7.01 3.78 11.92
C ASP A 182 -6.08 4.34 12.99
N PRO A 183 -6.46 5.38 13.77
CA PRO A 183 -5.57 6.00 14.74
C PRO A 183 -5.17 5.09 15.91
N ALA A 184 -5.99 4.09 16.28
CA ALA A 184 -5.75 3.13 17.35
C ALA A 184 -5.17 1.79 16.85
N HIS A 185 -4.79 1.72 15.56
CA HIS A 185 -4.31 0.49 14.96
C HIS A 185 -3.03 -0.04 15.64
N ILE A 186 -2.96 -1.36 15.86
CA ILE A 186 -1.81 -2.07 16.41
C ILE A 186 -1.40 -3.26 15.53
N ALA A 187 -0.11 -3.59 15.57
CA ALA A 187 0.41 -4.89 15.16
C ALA A 187 0.82 -5.73 16.37
N VAL A 188 0.70 -7.05 16.22
CA VAL A 188 1.12 -8.01 17.25
C VAL A 188 2.11 -8.98 16.64
N TYR A 189 3.28 -9.13 17.28
CA TYR A 189 4.32 -10.06 16.87
C TYR A 189 4.39 -11.24 17.83
N ASP A 190 4.42 -12.44 17.27
CA ASP A 190 4.54 -13.71 17.98
C ASP A 190 5.92 -14.36 17.76
N PRO A 191 6.83 -14.31 18.75
CA PRO A 191 8.19 -14.81 18.56
C PRO A 191 8.32 -16.31 18.22
N PRO A 192 7.56 -17.25 18.81
CA PRO A 192 7.63 -18.68 18.49
C PRO A 192 7.41 -19.01 17.01
N THR A 193 6.44 -18.37 16.37
CA THR A 193 6.15 -18.57 14.94
C THR A 193 6.83 -17.54 14.05
N ARG A 194 7.38 -16.47 14.63
CA ARG A 194 7.90 -15.29 13.92
C ARG A 194 6.84 -14.63 13.03
N SER A 195 5.58 -14.74 13.42
CA SER A 195 4.44 -14.11 12.73
C SER A 195 4.24 -12.69 13.20
N LEU A 196 3.92 -11.79 12.26
CA LEU A 196 3.44 -10.46 12.55
C LEU A 196 1.98 -10.33 12.09
N PHE A 197 1.06 -10.12 13.02
CA PHE A 197 -0.34 -9.83 12.75
C PHE A 197 -0.50 -8.33 12.54
N SER A 198 -0.87 -7.93 11.33
CA SER A 198 -0.83 -6.52 10.86
C SER A 198 -2.20 -5.91 10.60
N GLY A 199 -3.28 -6.67 10.79
CA GLY A 199 -4.64 -6.25 10.45
C GLY A 199 -4.72 -5.63 9.06
N ASP A 200 -5.35 -4.47 8.99
CA ASP A 200 -5.60 -3.76 7.72
C ASP A 200 -4.45 -2.85 7.28
N SER A 201 -3.35 -2.82 8.02
CA SER A 201 -2.21 -2.00 7.63
C SER A 201 -1.39 -2.62 6.51
N LEU A 202 -1.22 -3.94 6.48
CA LEU A 202 -0.47 -4.63 5.42
C LEU A 202 -0.94 -6.07 5.28
N TYR A 203 -1.49 -6.39 4.11
CA TYR A 203 -2.08 -7.68 3.79
C TYR A 203 -2.28 -7.81 2.27
N PRO A 204 -2.55 -9.00 1.73
CA PRO A 204 -2.73 -9.19 0.29
C PRO A 204 -4.10 -8.69 -0.20
N GLY A 205 -4.32 -7.37 -0.14
CA GLY A 205 -5.59 -6.76 -0.49
C GLY A 205 -5.50 -5.25 -0.66
N LEU A 206 -6.62 -4.56 -0.43
CA LEU A 206 -6.79 -3.13 -0.57
C LEU A 206 -6.41 -2.39 0.73
N LEU A 207 -5.16 -1.94 0.80
CA LEU A 207 -4.63 -1.14 1.90
C LEU A 207 -5.22 0.27 1.86
N THR A 208 -6.25 0.51 2.68
CA THR A 208 -6.85 1.83 2.78
C THR A 208 -6.05 2.72 3.74
N VAL A 209 -5.66 3.89 3.25
CA VAL A 209 -4.78 4.84 3.96
C VAL A 209 -5.59 6.10 4.29
N ARG A 210 -5.82 6.37 5.58
CA ARG A 210 -6.53 7.56 6.08
C ARG A 210 -5.59 8.69 6.49
N ASP A 211 -4.50 8.37 7.16
CA ASP A 211 -3.41 9.28 7.49
C ASP A 211 -2.11 8.74 6.90
N LEU A 212 -1.71 9.29 5.76
CA LEU A 212 -0.53 8.87 5.02
C LEU A 212 0.78 9.10 5.81
N ASN A 213 0.86 10.17 6.60
CA ASN A 213 2.07 10.48 7.36
C ASN A 213 2.24 9.49 8.51
N ALA A 214 1.16 9.22 9.25
CA ALA A 214 1.16 8.18 10.28
C ALA A 214 1.46 6.80 9.67
N TYR A 215 0.86 6.48 8.53
CA TYR A 215 1.06 5.21 7.84
C TYR A 215 2.52 5.00 7.38
N ARG A 216 3.20 6.05 6.87
CA ARG A 216 4.64 6.01 6.56
C ARG A 216 5.50 5.80 7.81
N ALA A 217 5.21 6.52 8.89
CA ALA A 217 5.93 6.35 10.15
C ALA A 217 5.76 4.93 10.68
N SER A 218 4.55 4.39 10.63
CA SER A 218 4.21 3.00 10.95
C SER A 218 5.00 2.00 10.10
N ALA A 219 5.07 2.21 8.78
CA ALA A 219 5.86 1.35 7.89
C ALA A 219 7.37 1.38 8.21
N ALA A 220 7.91 2.56 8.52
CA ALA A 220 9.30 2.71 8.94
C ALA A 220 9.59 2.01 10.28
N ARG A 221 8.69 2.14 11.28
CA ARG A 221 8.82 1.47 12.58
C ARG A 221 8.78 -0.05 12.44
N LEU A 222 7.85 -0.58 11.64
CA LEU A 222 7.68 -2.02 11.46
C LEU A 222 8.85 -2.66 10.68
N GLU A 223 9.38 -1.97 9.67
CA GLU A 223 10.62 -2.40 8.98
C GLU A 223 11.81 -2.39 9.96
N ALA A 224 11.98 -1.32 10.75
CA ALA A 224 13.05 -1.23 11.73
C ALA A 224 12.95 -2.31 12.82
N PHE A 225 11.73 -2.67 13.23
CA PHE A 225 11.46 -3.79 14.11
C PHE A 225 11.92 -5.12 13.49
N ALA A 226 11.56 -5.37 12.23
CA ALA A 226 11.90 -6.60 11.51
C ALA A 226 13.40 -6.74 11.20
N ARG A 227 14.17 -5.64 11.15
CA ARG A 227 15.64 -5.72 11.09
C ARG A 227 16.27 -6.24 12.37
N ARG A 228 15.60 -6.05 13.52
CA ARG A 228 16.11 -6.44 14.84
C ARG A 228 15.58 -7.80 15.29
N ARG A 229 14.46 -8.25 14.71
CA ARG A 229 13.78 -9.49 15.06
C ARG A 229 13.34 -10.20 13.78
N PRO A 230 13.65 -11.49 13.61
CA PRO A 230 13.28 -12.18 12.39
C PRO A 230 11.76 -12.29 12.29
N VAL A 231 11.18 -11.67 11.27
CA VAL A 231 9.78 -11.85 10.89
C VAL A 231 9.77 -12.82 9.70
N ALA A 232 9.13 -13.97 9.87
CA ALA A 232 9.04 -14.98 8.81
C ALA A 232 7.83 -14.72 7.89
N GLN A 233 6.72 -14.27 8.47
CA GLN A 233 5.51 -13.93 7.73
C GLN A 233 4.74 -12.77 8.35
N VAL A 234 4.01 -12.07 7.49
CA VAL A 234 3.03 -11.05 7.85
C VAL A 234 1.63 -11.60 7.53
N LEU A 235 0.74 -11.53 8.51
CA LEU A 235 -0.63 -12.04 8.45
C LEU A 235 -1.60 -10.88 8.68
N GLY A 236 -2.33 -10.53 7.62
CA GLY A 236 -3.35 -9.47 7.65
C GLY A 236 -4.70 -9.92 8.14
N ALA A 237 -5.72 -9.08 8.05
CA ALA A 237 -7.08 -9.48 8.39
C ALA A 237 -7.94 -9.86 7.16
N HIS A 238 -7.49 -9.58 5.93
CA HIS A 238 -8.26 -9.90 4.73
C HIS A 238 -7.38 -10.38 3.56
N VAL A 239 -8.05 -10.75 2.46
CA VAL A 239 -7.44 -11.11 1.16
C VAL A 239 -8.39 -10.64 0.06
N GLU A 240 -7.98 -9.62 -0.70
CA GLU A 240 -8.69 -9.16 -1.91
C GLU A 240 -7.85 -9.27 -3.18
N MET A 241 -6.54 -9.51 -3.06
CA MET A 241 -5.73 -9.82 -4.22
C MET A 241 -6.04 -11.24 -4.68
N SER A 242 -6.06 -11.43 -5.99
CA SER A 242 -6.03 -12.77 -6.57
C SER A 242 -4.61 -13.37 -6.49
N ALA A 243 -4.49 -14.65 -6.81
CA ALA A 243 -3.22 -15.33 -6.99
C ALA A 243 -2.39 -14.76 -8.16
N ARG A 244 -3.00 -13.97 -9.05
CA ARG A 244 -2.31 -13.28 -10.14
C ARG A 244 -1.79 -11.92 -9.64
N PRO A 245 -0.48 -11.63 -9.81
CA PRO A 245 0.09 -10.38 -9.34
C PRO A 245 -0.59 -9.14 -9.92
N GLY A 246 -0.98 -8.21 -9.04
CA GLY A 246 -1.57 -6.94 -9.43
C GLY A 246 -3.05 -6.99 -9.83
N GLU A 247 -3.72 -8.13 -9.66
CA GLU A 247 -5.15 -8.28 -9.92
C GLU A 247 -5.91 -8.29 -8.58
N LEU A 248 -6.68 -7.22 -8.34
CA LEU A 248 -7.51 -7.01 -7.16
C LEU A 248 -8.97 -7.40 -7.48
N TYR A 249 -9.59 -8.19 -6.60
CA TYR A 249 -11.04 -8.42 -6.65
C TYR A 249 -11.80 -7.13 -6.27
N PRO A 250 -12.91 -6.81 -6.96
CA PRO A 250 -13.75 -5.68 -6.56
C PRO A 250 -14.24 -5.81 -5.11
N ILE A 251 -14.33 -4.69 -4.40
CA ILE A 251 -14.96 -4.64 -3.07
C ILE A 251 -16.38 -5.20 -3.16
N GLY A 252 -16.80 -5.98 -2.17
CA GLY A 252 -18.12 -6.63 -2.17
C GLY A 252 -18.17 -7.97 -2.91
N THR A 253 -17.04 -8.46 -3.42
CA THR A 253 -17.00 -9.78 -4.08
C THR A 253 -17.36 -10.89 -3.08
N ALA A 254 -18.43 -11.64 -3.39
CA ALA A 254 -18.91 -12.73 -2.56
C ALA A 254 -18.24 -14.09 -2.86
N LEU A 255 -17.50 -14.21 -3.97
CA LEU A 255 -16.87 -15.46 -4.43
C LEU A 255 -15.46 -15.19 -4.97
N GLN A 256 -14.41 -15.71 -4.32
CA GLN A 256 -12.98 -15.47 -4.67
C GLN A 256 -12.16 -16.78 -4.75
N PRO A 257 -12.44 -17.67 -5.72
CA PRO A 257 -11.83 -19.01 -5.77
C PRO A 257 -10.32 -19.00 -6.04
N ASP A 258 -9.81 -17.92 -6.62
CA ASP A 258 -8.41 -17.71 -6.96
C ASP A 258 -7.78 -16.62 -6.09
N GLU A 259 -8.22 -16.46 -4.83
CA GLU A 259 -7.62 -15.50 -3.90
C GLU A 259 -6.16 -15.82 -3.56
N HIS A 260 -5.39 -14.78 -3.24
CA HIS A 260 -3.99 -14.91 -2.80
C HIS A 260 -3.91 -15.69 -1.47
N GLY A 261 -2.75 -16.30 -1.18
CA GLY A 261 -2.53 -16.89 0.14
C GLY A 261 -2.51 -15.82 1.26
N LEU A 262 -2.97 -16.17 2.46
CA LEU A 262 -3.02 -15.24 3.61
C LEU A 262 -1.64 -14.64 3.97
N ALA A 263 -0.61 -15.48 4.00
CA ALA A 263 0.71 -15.11 4.49
C ALA A 263 1.53 -14.40 3.41
N LEU A 264 1.99 -13.19 3.73
CA LEU A 264 3.06 -12.51 3.00
C LEU A 264 4.41 -12.89 3.61
N ASP A 265 5.43 -13.11 2.78
CA ASP A 265 6.80 -13.32 3.27
C ASP A 265 7.30 -12.10 4.05
N GLY A 266 8.01 -12.29 5.17
CA GLY A 266 8.48 -11.18 6.02
C GLY A 266 9.34 -10.12 5.30
N ALA A 267 10.00 -10.47 4.18
CA ALA A 267 10.71 -9.52 3.34
C ALA A 267 9.78 -8.45 2.71
N VAL A 268 8.46 -8.69 2.70
CA VAL A 268 7.46 -7.73 2.24
C VAL A 268 7.55 -6.41 3.01
N LEU A 269 7.94 -6.41 4.29
CA LEU A 269 7.98 -5.20 5.12
C LEU A 269 8.92 -4.13 4.56
N ARG A 270 10.08 -4.55 4.05
CA ARG A 270 11.03 -3.64 3.39
C ARG A 270 10.47 -3.08 2.08
N ARG A 271 9.74 -3.91 1.32
CA ARG A 271 9.10 -3.49 0.08
C ARG A 271 7.95 -2.54 0.36
N TRP A 272 7.06 -2.89 1.27
CA TRP A 272 5.95 -2.06 1.72
C TRP A 272 6.46 -0.69 2.19
N ARG A 273 7.45 -0.62 3.08
CA ARG A 273 8.08 0.64 3.50
C ARG A 273 8.59 1.47 2.31
N ALA A 274 9.22 0.85 1.33
CA ALA A 274 9.71 1.56 0.13
C ALA A 274 8.55 2.04 -0.76
N ASP A 275 7.50 1.23 -0.90
CA ASP A 275 6.30 1.57 -1.67
C ASP A 275 5.57 2.75 -1.02
N VAL A 276 5.31 2.74 0.29
CA VAL A 276 4.60 3.83 0.99
C VAL A 276 5.38 5.16 0.94
N GLU A 277 6.71 5.10 1.06
CA GLU A 277 7.59 6.27 0.89
C GLU A 277 7.53 6.84 -0.53
N GLY A 278 7.26 5.99 -1.52
CA GLY A 278 7.17 6.34 -2.93
C GLY A 278 5.79 6.75 -3.41
N LEU A 279 4.73 6.63 -2.61
CA LEU A 279 3.36 6.94 -3.03
C LEU A 279 3.14 8.42 -3.35
N GLY A 280 3.81 9.34 -2.65
CA GLY A 280 3.34 10.73 -2.58
C GLY A 280 2.04 10.87 -1.81
N ASP A 281 1.39 12.03 -1.96
CA ASP A 281 0.01 12.22 -1.55
C ASP A 281 -0.90 12.00 -2.78
N PHE A 282 -1.59 10.87 -2.84
CA PHE A 282 -2.22 10.34 -4.05
C PHE A 282 -3.72 10.15 -3.82
N LEU A 283 -4.54 10.26 -4.87
CA LEU A 283 -6.01 10.12 -4.79
C LEU A 283 -6.55 8.80 -5.34
N HIS A 284 -5.85 8.21 -6.30
CA HIS A 284 -6.31 7.01 -7.00
C HIS A 284 -5.74 5.74 -6.38
N GLN A 285 -6.26 4.59 -6.80
CA GLN A 285 -5.68 3.34 -6.39
C GLN A 285 -4.28 3.15 -7.01
N ASP A 286 -3.27 2.81 -6.22
CA ASP A 286 -1.96 2.36 -6.70
C ASP A 286 -1.82 0.86 -6.44
N THR A 287 -1.93 0.07 -7.51
CA THR A 287 -1.86 -1.39 -7.42
C THR A 287 -0.44 -1.90 -7.58
N ARG A 288 0.04 -2.65 -6.58
CA ARG A 288 1.28 -3.43 -6.60
C ARG A 288 0.97 -4.92 -6.81
N ALA A 289 2.02 -5.69 -7.06
CA ALA A 289 1.91 -7.14 -7.26
C ALA A 289 1.14 -7.89 -6.15
N GLN A 290 1.30 -7.50 -4.88
CA GLN A 290 0.76 -8.24 -3.73
C GLN A 290 -0.30 -7.47 -2.94
N TYR A 291 -0.56 -6.21 -3.26
CA TYR A 291 -1.49 -5.34 -2.54
C TYR A 291 -1.78 -4.10 -3.37
N ALA A 292 -2.87 -3.42 -3.10
CA ALA A 292 -3.20 -2.13 -3.69
C ALA A 292 -3.36 -1.08 -2.58
N PHE A 293 -2.89 0.15 -2.80
CA PHE A 293 -3.15 1.27 -1.90
C PHE A 293 -4.35 2.06 -2.38
N ALA A 294 -5.22 2.47 -1.46
CA ALA A 294 -6.27 3.45 -1.74
C ALA A 294 -6.29 4.54 -0.67
N ARG A 295 -6.29 5.80 -1.10
CA ARG A 295 -6.43 6.93 -0.20
C ARG A 295 -7.89 7.08 0.22
N VAL A 296 -8.12 7.24 1.52
CA VAL A 296 -9.40 7.65 2.09
C VAL A 296 -9.22 9.07 2.64
N PRO A 297 -9.39 10.09 1.79
CA PRO A 297 -9.10 11.47 2.16
C PRO A 297 -10.12 12.00 3.17
N HIS A 298 -9.69 12.94 4.00
CA HIS A 298 -10.59 13.69 4.85
C HIS A 298 -11.40 14.71 4.02
N ALA A 299 -12.59 15.06 4.52
CA ALA A 299 -13.40 16.08 3.87
C ALA A 299 -12.61 17.40 3.76
N GLY A 300 -12.47 17.91 2.53
CA GLY A 300 -11.76 19.16 2.24
C GLY A 300 -10.25 19.03 2.03
N GLU A 301 -9.65 17.85 2.16
CA GLU A 301 -8.20 17.64 1.98
C GLU A 301 -7.71 18.04 0.57
N PHE A 302 -8.56 17.88 -0.44
CA PHE A 302 -8.30 18.20 -1.85
C PHE A 302 -9.27 19.27 -2.39
N ALA A 303 -9.52 20.33 -1.60
CA ALA A 303 -10.41 21.43 -1.98
C ALA A 303 -9.68 22.55 -2.74
N ASP A 304 -9.09 22.24 -3.90
CA ASP A 304 -8.41 23.24 -4.71
C ASP A 304 -9.36 24.27 -5.34
N ALA A 305 -8.88 25.51 -5.46
CA ALA A 305 -9.60 26.55 -6.17
C ALA A 305 -9.54 26.32 -7.70
N PRO A 306 -10.62 26.56 -8.45
CA PRO A 306 -10.62 26.41 -9.91
C PRO A 306 -9.53 27.24 -10.61
N ASN A 307 -8.76 26.61 -11.51
CA ASN A 307 -7.71 27.26 -12.29
C ASN A 307 -7.60 26.67 -13.70
N THR A 308 -6.76 27.27 -14.53
CA THR A 308 -6.39 26.76 -15.85
C THR A 308 -5.24 25.78 -15.68
N HIS A 309 -5.38 24.60 -16.28
CA HIS A 309 -4.43 23.50 -16.17
C HIS A 309 -3.91 23.12 -17.56
N GLY A 310 -2.81 23.75 -18.00
CA GLY A 310 -2.18 23.45 -19.28
C GLY A 310 -1.66 22.01 -19.33
N MET A 311 -1.69 21.39 -20.51
CA MET A 311 -1.27 20.00 -20.69
C MET A 311 -0.32 19.87 -21.87
N LEU A 312 0.73 19.07 -21.74
CA LEU A 312 1.55 18.59 -22.83
C LEU A 312 0.89 17.35 -23.48
N VAL A 313 0.93 17.28 -24.80
CA VAL A 313 0.40 16.14 -25.57
C VAL A 313 1.54 15.20 -25.97
N ALA A 314 1.36 13.91 -25.72
CA ALA A 314 2.29 12.85 -26.14
C ALA A 314 1.55 11.73 -26.88
N GLY A 315 2.16 11.23 -27.95
CA GLY A 315 1.61 10.17 -28.79
C GLY A 315 0.66 10.67 -29.88
N VAL A 316 0.60 9.93 -30.99
CA VAL A 316 -0.29 10.16 -32.13
C VAL A 316 -1.22 8.98 -32.37
N ASP A 317 -0.82 7.75 -32.02
CA ASP A 317 -1.66 6.56 -32.09
C ASP A 317 -2.63 6.52 -30.90
N THR A 318 -2.06 6.62 -29.70
CA THR A 318 -2.77 6.80 -28.43
C THR A 318 -2.34 8.13 -27.83
N VAL A 319 -3.29 9.01 -27.53
CA VAL A 319 -3.02 10.34 -27.02
C VAL A 319 -2.93 10.29 -25.49
N TYR A 320 -1.84 10.83 -24.96
CA TYR A 320 -1.64 11.03 -23.53
C TYR A 320 -1.49 12.52 -23.25
N LEU A 321 -2.04 12.94 -22.12
CA LEU A 321 -1.90 14.31 -21.61
C LEU A 321 -1.13 14.29 -20.31
N SER A 322 -0.09 15.12 -20.24
CA SER A 322 0.69 15.38 -19.03
C SER A 322 0.42 16.79 -18.55
N HIS A 323 -0.04 16.95 -17.31
CA HIS A 323 -0.24 18.26 -16.70
C HIS A 323 1.09 18.99 -16.59
N LEU A 324 1.10 20.27 -16.97
CA LEU A 324 2.23 21.19 -16.79
C LEU A 324 2.18 21.72 -15.34
N PRO A 325 3.01 21.19 -14.43
CA PRO A 325 2.77 21.35 -13.01
C PRO A 325 3.65 22.45 -12.41
N MET A 326 3.27 22.94 -11.24
CA MET A 326 4.10 23.81 -10.40
C MET A 326 4.20 23.21 -9.00
N LEU A 327 5.13 23.67 -8.16
CA LEU A 327 5.30 23.12 -6.79
C LEU A 327 4.39 23.79 -5.74
N HIS A 328 3.28 24.40 -6.17
CA HIS A 328 2.29 25.01 -5.28
C HIS A 328 0.86 24.84 -5.80
N SER A 329 -0.10 24.84 -4.88
CA SER A 329 -1.52 24.78 -5.22
C SER A 329 -1.94 25.96 -6.13
N PRO A 330 -2.87 25.74 -7.07
CA PRO A 330 -3.58 24.49 -7.37
C PRO A 330 -2.88 23.57 -8.40
N HIS A 331 -1.60 23.83 -8.72
CA HIS A 331 -0.86 23.13 -9.76
C HIS A 331 0.13 22.08 -9.22
N ASP A 332 0.05 21.77 -7.92
CA ASP A 332 0.92 20.88 -7.15
C ASP A 332 0.68 19.39 -7.42
N TYR A 333 0.47 19.01 -8.68
CA TYR A 333 0.16 17.65 -9.09
C TYR A 333 0.95 17.22 -10.32
N GLN A 334 1.59 16.06 -10.26
CA GLN A 334 2.01 15.34 -11.44
C GLN A 334 0.89 14.40 -11.90
N LEU A 335 0.33 14.70 -13.07
CA LEU A 335 -0.79 13.96 -13.66
C LEU A 335 -0.42 13.55 -15.08
N ILE A 336 -0.62 12.26 -15.39
CA ILE A 336 -0.56 11.71 -16.75
C ILE A 336 -1.79 10.83 -16.96
N PHE A 337 -2.52 11.03 -18.06
CA PHE A 337 -3.66 10.20 -18.41
C PHE A 337 -3.79 9.96 -19.91
N GLU A 338 -4.41 8.83 -20.25
CA GLU A 338 -4.84 8.51 -21.60
C GLU A 338 -6.10 9.31 -21.94
N ALA A 339 -6.06 10.04 -23.05
CA ALA A 339 -7.11 10.93 -23.50
C ALA A 339 -7.69 10.46 -24.83
N GLU A 340 -9.01 10.60 -24.96
CA GLU A 340 -9.69 10.48 -26.24
C GLU A 340 -10.04 11.86 -26.77
N LEU A 341 -9.74 12.07 -28.05
CA LEU A 341 -10.10 13.26 -28.81
C LEU A 341 -11.14 12.89 -29.88
N PRO A 342 -12.04 13.81 -30.26
CA PRO A 342 -12.98 13.60 -31.37
C PRO A 342 -12.23 13.30 -32.67
N ALA A 343 -12.81 12.46 -33.53
CA ALA A 343 -12.15 11.96 -34.74
C ALA A 343 -11.59 13.07 -35.64
N GLN A 344 -12.30 14.18 -35.81
CA GLN A 344 -11.85 15.32 -36.60
C GLN A 344 -10.63 16.03 -36.00
N ALA A 345 -10.63 16.23 -34.68
CA ALA A 345 -9.50 16.85 -33.97
C ALA A 345 -8.27 15.94 -34.00
N LEU A 346 -8.47 14.63 -33.79
CA LEU A 346 -7.40 13.64 -33.88
C LEU A 346 -6.80 13.56 -35.29
N ALA A 347 -7.63 13.61 -36.33
CA ALA A 347 -7.16 13.62 -37.72
C ALA A 347 -6.32 14.87 -38.02
N SER A 348 -6.79 16.05 -37.59
CA SER A 348 -6.07 17.32 -37.78
C SER A 348 -4.74 17.34 -37.03
N TYR A 349 -4.72 16.83 -35.79
CA TYR A 349 -3.52 16.66 -35.00
C TYR A 349 -2.50 15.73 -35.67
N ARG A 350 -2.93 14.55 -36.14
CA ARG A 350 -2.05 13.58 -36.81
C ARG A 350 -1.45 14.13 -38.10
N ASP A 351 -2.26 14.81 -38.90
CA ASP A 351 -1.83 15.42 -40.15
C ASP A 351 -0.79 16.52 -39.91
N ASP A 352 -1.00 17.37 -38.90
CA ASP A 352 -0.02 18.38 -38.51
C ASP A 352 1.27 17.76 -37.93
N ALA A 353 1.16 16.82 -37.00
CA ALA A 353 2.29 16.12 -36.38
C ALA A 353 3.14 15.36 -37.42
N GLY A 354 2.51 14.84 -38.48
CA GLY A 354 3.20 14.22 -39.61
C GLY A 354 4.04 15.20 -40.44
N ARG A 355 3.58 16.45 -40.59
CA ARG A 355 4.34 17.53 -41.27
C ARG A 355 5.39 18.17 -40.37
N HIS A 356 5.20 18.09 -39.06
CA HIS A 356 6.00 18.77 -38.03
C HIS A 356 6.60 17.78 -37.01
N PRO A 357 7.36 16.75 -37.44
CA PRO A 357 7.76 15.63 -36.58
C PRO A 357 8.74 16.01 -35.45
N GLN A 358 9.29 17.22 -35.46
CA GLN A 358 10.19 17.73 -34.41
C GLN A 358 9.48 18.64 -33.40
N ASP A 359 8.27 19.09 -33.69
CA ASP A 359 7.51 19.97 -32.81
C ASP A 359 6.74 19.20 -31.73
N TYR A 360 6.51 19.84 -30.59
CA TYR A 360 5.66 19.32 -29.51
C TYR A 360 4.32 20.04 -29.51
N TYR A 361 3.35 19.51 -28.76
CA TYR A 361 1.98 20.00 -28.78
C TYR A 361 1.47 20.21 -27.36
N THR A 362 0.63 21.23 -27.17
CA THR A 362 0.01 21.53 -25.88
C THR A 362 -1.49 21.74 -26.02
N LEU A 363 -2.23 21.47 -24.95
CA LEU A 363 -3.63 21.82 -24.80
C LEU A 363 -3.78 22.95 -23.79
N ALA A 364 -4.52 23.98 -24.18
CA ALA A 364 -4.97 25.05 -23.31
C ALA A 364 -6.46 24.84 -23.03
N PRO A 365 -6.86 24.54 -21.79
CA PRO A 365 -8.26 24.37 -21.51
C PRO A 365 -9.08 25.65 -21.63
N SER A 366 -10.31 25.52 -22.14
CA SER A 366 -11.22 26.66 -22.37
C SER A 366 -11.90 27.15 -21.10
N GLU A 367 -11.83 26.39 -20.00
CA GLU A 367 -12.51 26.68 -18.73
C GLU A 367 -11.56 26.51 -17.53
N ARG A 368 -11.92 27.11 -16.39
CA ARG A 368 -11.22 26.92 -15.11
C ARG A 368 -11.96 25.87 -14.29
N TRP A 369 -11.23 24.90 -13.73
CA TRP A 369 -11.80 23.89 -12.84
C TRP A 369 -10.79 23.45 -11.78
N ALA A 370 -11.26 22.73 -10.77
CA ALA A 370 -10.39 22.09 -9.79
C ALA A 370 -9.95 20.73 -10.35
N LEU A 371 -8.67 20.59 -10.69
CA LEU A 371 -8.12 19.44 -11.41
C LEU A 371 -8.60 18.10 -10.79
N VAL A 372 -8.46 17.96 -9.47
CA VAL A 372 -8.82 16.77 -8.68
C VAL A 372 -10.29 16.32 -8.82
N GLN A 373 -11.22 17.20 -9.20
CA GLN A 373 -12.64 16.85 -9.38
C GLN A 373 -12.91 16.14 -10.71
N THR A 374 -11.99 16.30 -11.68
CA THR A 374 -12.17 15.90 -13.07
C THR A 374 -11.21 14.79 -13.51
N ILE A 375 -10.23 14.42 -12.69
CA ILE A 375 -9.31 13.33 -12.99
C ILE A 375 -9.97 12.00 -12.59
N LYS A 376 -10.94 11.55 -13.38
CA LYS A 376 -11.53 10.22 -13.25
C LYS A 376 -11.91 9.68 -14.62
N PRO A 377 -11.94 8.36 -14.82
CA PRO A 377 -12.42 7.78 -16.08
C PRO A 377 -13.76 8.40 -16.48
N GLU A 378 -13.91 8.66 -17.78
CA GLU A 378 -15.07 9.26 -18.45
C GLU A 378 -15.31 10.76 -18.19
N ALA A 379 -14.52 11.40 -17.32
CA ALA A 379 -14.59 12.85 -17.17
C ALA A 379 -14.22 13.55 -18.48
N ARG A 380 -14.81 14.73 -18.69
CA ARG A 380 -14.64 15.51 -19.92
C ARG A 380 -14.39 16.97 -19.62
N PHE A 381 -13.61 17.60 -20.49
CA PHE A 381 -13.37 19.05 -20.48
C PHE A 381 -13.09 19.53 -21.90
N ARG A 382 -13.19 20.86 -22.13
CA ARG A 382 -12.87 21.46 -23.43
C ARG A 382 -11.51 22.13 -23.41
N ALA A 383 -10.79 22.00 -24.53
CA ALA A 383 -9.49 22.62 -24.71
C ALA A 383 -9.20 22.96 -26.17
N ASP A 384 -8.31 23.93 -26.37
CA ASP A 384 -7.72 24.27 -27.65
C ASP A 384 -6.37 23.56 -27.81
N LEU A 385 -6.13 22.96 -28.97
CA LEU A 385 -4.90 22.25 -29.31
C LEU A 385 -3.94 23.15 -30.09
N TYR A 386 -2.69 23.20 -29.65
CA TYR A 386 -1.63 24.00 -30.25
C TYR A 386 -0.43 23.14 -30.63
N ARG A 387 0.21 23.45 -31.78
CA ARG A 387 1.60 23.11 -32.06
C ARG A 387 2.50 24.14 -31.36
N GLY A 388 3.43 23.66 -30.56
CA GLY A 388 4.20 24.46 -29.61
C GLY A 388 3.46 24.69 -28.30
N HIS A 389 3.95 25.62 -27.49
CA HIS A 389 3.33 25.98 -26.21
C HIS A 389 2.24 27.03 -26.40
N PHE A 390 1.05 26.80 -25.85
CA PHE A 390 -0.09 27.69 -26.00
C PHE A 390 0.16 29.13 -25.48
N GLU A 391 1.04 29.31 -24.49
CA GLU A 391 1.43 30.64 -23.97
C GLU A 391 2.67 31.24 -24.64
N ARG A 392 3.34 30.52 -25.56
CA ARG A 392 4.59 30.96 -26.21
C ARG A 392 4.44 30.94 -27.73
N ASP A 393 3.46 31.68 -28.22
CA ASP A 393 3.14 31.85 -29.66
C ASP A 393 2.83 30.53 -30.41
N GLY A 394 2.23 29.56 -29.72
CA GLY A 394 1.81 28.28 -30.32
C GLY A 394 0.82 28.48 -31.47
N THR A 395 0.92 27.63 -32.50
CA THR A 395 0.00 27.65 -33.64
C THR A 395 -1.25 26.81 -33.33
N PRO A 396 -2.47 27.38 -33.33
CA PRO A 396 -3.68 26.61 -33.07
C PRO A 396 -3.95 25.60 -34.20
N ILE A 397 -4.23 24.36 -33.81
CA ILE A 397 -4.50 23.23 -34.71
C ILE A 397 -5.99 22.85 -34.68
N ALA A 398 -6.60 22.88 -33.50
CA ALA A 398 -8.02 22.63 -33.30
C ALA A 398 -8.53 23.45 -32.11
N ARG A 399 -9.81 23.83 -32.13
CA ARG A 399 -10.46 24.65 -31.10
C ARG A 399 -11.63 23.92 -30.47
N GLU A 400 -11.93 24.21 -29.22
CA GLU A 400 -13.08 23.66 -28.48
C GLU A 400 -13.15 22.11 -28.54
N VAL A 401 -11.98 21.46 -28.43
CA VAL A 401 -11.86 20.01 -28.49
C VAL A 401 -12.40 19.42 -27.18
N GLU A 402 -13.46 18.59 -27.25
CA GLU A 402 -13.94 17.83 -26.11
C GLU A 402 -12.97 16.67 -25.80
N VAL A 403 -12.17 16.82 -24.76
CA VAL A 403 -11.24 15.79 -24.29
C VAL A 403 -11.96 14.86 -23.31
N THR A 404 -11.88 13.55 -23.52
CA THR A 404 -12.39 12.55 -22.58
C THR A 404 -11.24 11.82 -21.89
N VAL A 405 -11.25 11.78 -20.56
CA VAL A 405 -10.29 11.01 -19.75
C VAL A 405 -10.65 9.53 -19.85
N ARG A 406 -9.76 8.70 -20.41
CA ARG A 406 -9.99 7.25 -20.51
C ARG A 406 -9.41 6.49 -19.34
N ARG A 407 -8.18 6.81 -18.95
CA ARG A 407 -7.49 6.13 -17.85
C ARG A 407 -6.40 6.97 -17.26
N ILE A 408 -6.33 7.00 -15.94
CA ILE A 408 -5.24 7.66 -15.20
C ILE A 408 -4.03 6.75 -15.24
N VAL A 409 -2.92 7.26 -15.75
CA VAL A 409 -1.64 6.55 -15.80
C VAL A 409 -0.82 6.86 -14.57
N HIS A 410 -0.80 8.13 -14.17
CA HIS A 410 -0.10 8.60 -12.99
C HIS A 410 -0.86 9.77 -12.38
N PHE A 411 -1.01 9.77 -11.06
CA PHE A 411 -1.52 10.91 -10.31
C PHE A 411 -0.84 10.96 -8.95
N ARG A 412 -0.24 12.11 -8.64
CA ARG A 412 0.40 12.37 -7.37
C ARG A 412 0.38 13.87 -7.08
N ARG A 413 -0.04 14.26 -5.89
CA ARG A 413 0.21 15.59 -5.32
C ARG A 413 1.63 15.67 -4.79
N PHE A 414 2.29 16.79 -5.06
CA PHE A 414 3.61 17.08 -4.52
C PHE A 414 3.55 17.36 -3.03
N GLU A 415 4.60 16.95 -2.34
CA GLU A 415 4.69 17.11 -0.89
C GLU A 415 5.78 18.16 -0.59
N PRO A 416 5.48 19.17 0.22
CA PRO A 416 6.47 20.18 0.58
C PRO A 416 7.73 19.55 1.21
N GLY A 417 8.91 20.03 0.81
CA GLY A 417 10.20 19.62 1.39
C GLY A 417 10.77 18.30 0.87
N ARG A 418 10.14 17.66 -0.12
CA ARG A 418 10.74 16.52 -0.84
C ARG A 418 11.97 16.98 -1.63
N ARG A 419 12.94 16.07 -1.76
CA ARG A 419 14.15 16.29 -2.56
C ARG A 419 13.98 15.67 -3.94
N PRO A 420 14.46 16.32 -5.02
CA PRO A 420 14.53 15.72 -6.35
C PRO A 420 15.20 14.35 -6.31
N ASP A 421 14.68 13.42 -7.11
CA ASP A 421 15.32 12.13 -7.38
C ASP A 421 15.63 12.04 -8.88
N PRO A 422 16.85 12.41 -9.31
CA PRO A 422 17.21 12.48 -10.74
C PRO A 422 17.19 11.11 -11.44
N GLY A 423 17.09 10.03 -10.68
CA GLY A 423 16.98 8.68 -11.22
C GLY A 423 15.54 8.23 -11.43
N ALA A 424 14.54 9.05 -11.11
CA ALA A 424 13.14 8.66 -11.04
C ALA A 424 12.37 8.98 -12.33
N TRP A 425 11.77 7.97 -12.96
CA TRP A 425 11.03 8.11 -14.22
C TRP A 425 9.70 7.37 -14.14
N ILE A 426 8.70 7.81 -14.91
CA ILE A 426 7.37 7.19 -14.99
C ILE A 426 7.19 6.69 -16.43
N ALA A 427 6.98 5.39 -16.59
CA ALA A 427 6.73 4.80 -17.90
C ALA A 427 5.27 4.95 -18.34
N PHE A 428 5.03 5.31 -19.60
CA PHE A 428 3.70 5.33 -20.20
C PHE A 428 3.75 5.13 -21.72
N GLY A 429 2.59 4.93 -22.36
CA GLY A 429 2.50 4.67 -23.79
C GLY A 429 2.13 3.22 -24.13
N ARG A 430 1.52 3.03 -25.31
CA ARG A 430 1.04 1.74 -25.83
C ARG A 430 1.36 1.56 -27.30
N GLY A 431 1.24 0.31 -27.78
CA GLY A 431 1.54 -0.01 -29.17
C GLY A 431 3.01 0.23 -29.51
N ARG A 432 3.28 1.11 -30.47
CA ARG A 432 4.65 1.45 -30.91
C ARG A 432 5.22 2.70 -30.26
N GLU A 433 4.42 3.44 -29.49
CA GLU A 433 4.83 4.67 -28.84
C GLU A 433 5.06 4.41 -27.36
N ARG A 434 6.27 4.70 -26.89
CA ARG A 434 6.67 4.57 -25.48
C ARG A 434 7.32 5.86 -25.03
N PHE A 435 6.94 6.30 -23.84
CA PHE A 435 7.38 7.55 -23.26
C PHE A 435 7.83 7.35 -21.82
N LEU A 436 8.71 8.23 -21.37
CA LEU A 436 9.06 8.39 -19.97
C LEU A 436 8.85 9.85 -19.57
N ALA A 437 8.23 10.07 -18.41
CA ALA A 437 8.20 11.37 -17.75
C ALA A 437 9.17 11.38 -16.56
N HIS A 438 9.93 12.45 -16.37
CA HIS A 438 10.73 12.63 -15.15
C HIS A 438 9.77 12.68 -13.94
N ARG A 439 10.05 11.92 -12.89
CA ARG A 439 9.20 11.94 -11.68
C ARG A 439 9.59 13.12 -10.82
N ILE A 440 8.69 14.10 -10.74
CA ILE A 440 8.91 15.36 -10.03
C ILE A 440 8.69 15.14 -8.54
N GLU A 441 9.64 15.58 -7.71
CA GLU A 441 9.55 15.43 -6.25
C GLU A 441 9.46 16.77 -5.53
N GLY A 442 10.34 17.72 -5.83
CA GLY A 442 10.41 19.02 -5.16
C GLY A 442 11.59 19.85 -5.67
N ALA A 443 11.65 21.14 -5.36
CA ALA A 443 12.63 22.05 -5.98
C ALA A 443 14.09 21.81 -5.55
N PRO A 444 15.08 22.10 -6.42
CA PRO A 444 14.93 22.39 -7.85
C PRO A 444 14.76 21.11 -8.68
N ASP A 445 13.75 21.05 -9.53
CA ASP A 445 13.42 19.88 -10.37
C ASP A 445 13.24 20.26 -11.85
N MET A 446 12.81 19.30 -12.66
CA MET A 446 12.56 19.45 -14.09
C MET A 446 11.33 18.63 -14.53
N ASP A 447 10.52 19.20 -15.41
CA ASP A 447 9.50 18.45 -16.15
C ASP A 447 10.10 18.07 -17.50
N GLN A 448 10.26 16.77 -17.75
CA GLN A 448 10.76 16.27 -19.02
C GLN A 448 9.98 15.05 -19.45
N ILE A 449 9.57 15.07 -20.72
CA ILE A 449 9.00 13.89 -21.40
C ILE A 449 9.90 13.51 -22.57
N VAL A 450 10.26 12.24 -22.62
CA VAL A 450 11.05 11.64 -23.70
C VAL A 450 10.32 10.47 -24.32
N ARG A 451 10.56 10.22 -25.60
CA ARG A 451 10.17 8.99 -26.30
C ARG A 451 11.36 8.03 -26.33
N ILE A 452 11.09 6.75 -26.13
CA ILE A 452 12.12 5.69 -26.09
C ILE A 452 11.87 4.58 -27.11
N ASP A 453 12.95 3.95 -27.56
CA ASP A 453 12.92 2.67 -28.26
C ASP A 453 12.84 1.52 -27.24
N GLY A 454 12.12 0.45 -27.54
CA GLY A 454 12.06 -0.75 -26.69
C GLY A 454 10.97 -0.77 -25.62
N ASP A 455 10.94 -1.89 -24.90
CA ASP A 455 9.84 -2.24 -24.00
C ASP A 455 10.00 -1.54 -22.64
N ALA A 456 9.14 -0.57 -22.39
CA ALA A 456 9.05 0.12 -21.11
C ALA A 456 8.36 -0.77 -20.07
N ALA A 457 8.59 -0.48 -18.79
CA ALA A 457 7.78 -1.04 -17.70
C ALA A 457 6.28 -0.81 -17.96
N PRO A 458 5.38 -1.61 -17.36
CA PRO A 458 3.94 -1.36 -17.43
C PRO A 458 3.61 0.11 -17.09
N GLU A 459 2.59 0.65 -17.75
CA GLU A 459 2.24 2.07 -17.63
C GLU A 459 2.00 2.47 -16.16
N GLY A 460 2.46 3.67 -15.78
CA GLY A 460 2.38 4.20 -14.43
C GLY A 460 3.47 3.68 -13.48
N GLN A 461 4.25 2.66 -13.88
CA GLN A 461 5.32 2.16 -13.03
C GLN A 461 6.54 3.07 -13.04
N ALA A 462 7.13 3.21 -11.85
CA ALA A 462 8.38 3.91 -11.68
C ALA A 462 9.53 3.08 -12.30
N LEU A 463 10.33 3.75 -13.11
CA LEU A 463 11.57 3.23 -13.67
C LEU A 463 12.75 4.00 -13.06
N ARG A 464 13.79 3.27 -12.69
CA ARG A 464 14.98 3.83 -12.04
C ARG A 464 16.15 3.89 -13.01
N ARG A 465 16.81 5.04 -13.09
CA ARG A 465 18.15 5.21 -13.69
C ARG A 465 19.18 5.25 -12.54
N PRO A 466 19.91 4.15 -12.29
CA PRO A 466 20.89 4.11 -11.20
C PRO A 466 21.96 5.20 -11.40
N GLN A 467 22.43 5.77 -10.28
CA GLN A 467 23.57 6.70 -10.25
C GLN A 467 23.38 8.03 -11.02
N ALA A 468 22.14 8.39 -11.38
CA ALA A 468 21.84 9.70 -11.95
C ALA A 468 22.28 10.83 -10.98
N ARG A 469 22.80 11.94 -11.55
CA ARG A 469 23.26 13.13 -10.81
C ARG A 469 22.70 14.39 -11.47
N GLY A 470 22.71 15.51 -10.75
CA GLY A 470 22.18 16.78 -11.25
C GLY A 470 20.67 16.73 -11.43
N SER A 471 20.16 17.24 -12.55
CA SER A 471 18.73 17.24 -12.91
C SER A 471 18.22 15.87 -13.36
N GLY A 472 19.10 14.90 -13.63
CA GLY A 472 18.69 13.61 -14.17
C GLY A 472 18.29 13.62 -15.66
N GLU A 473 18.33 14.80 -16.31
CA GLU A 473 17.94 15.03 -17.71
C GLU A 473 18.47 13.94 -18.65
N LEU A 474 17.59 13.49 -19.54
CA LEU A 474 17.85 12.53 -20.58
C LEU A 474 18.01 13.21 -21.93
N ARG A 475 19.02 12.76 -22.67
CA ARG A 475 19.32 13.21 -24.04
C ARG A 475 19.12 12.08 -25.03
N VAL A 476 18.92 12.41 -26.30
CA VAL A 476 18.83 11.43 -27.39
C VAL A 476 20.05 10.48 -27.34
N GLY A 477 19.78 9.17 -27.37
CA GLY A 477 20.78 8.10 -27.28
C GLY A 477 21.05 7.58 -25.86
N ASP A 478 20.65 8.32 -24.81
CA ASP A 478 20.80 7.86 -23.43
C ASP A 478 20.02 6.57 -23.17
N GLY A 479 20.66 5.63 -22.47
CA GLY A 479 20.04 4.36 -22.10
C GLY A 479 19.23 4.47 -20.81
N ILE A 480 18.03 3.91 -20.82
CA ILE A 480 17.14 3.86 -19.67
C ILE A 480 16.24 2.60 -19.71
N GLY A 481 16.27 1.81 -18.63
CA GLY A 481 15.62 0.51 -18.61
C GLY A 481 16.22 -0.44 -19.66
N ARG A 482 15.39 -0.95 -20.57
CA ARG A 482 15.81 -1.80 -21.72
C ARG A 482 15.86 -1.02 -23.05
N GLY A 483 15.66 0.30 -23.01
CA GLY A 483 15.52 1.15 -24.17
C GLY A 483 16.52 2.31 -24.21
N ARG A 484 16.43 3.11 -25.25
CA ARG A 484 17.17 4.36 -25.45
C ARG A 484 16.24 5.49 -25.83
N VAL A 485 16.62 6.70 -25.47
CA VAL A 485 15.88 7.91 -25.85
C VAL A 485 16.00 8.14 -27.35
N GLU A 486 14.88 8.04 -28.06
CA GLU A 486 14.78 8.38 -29.48
C GLU A 486 14.60 9.89 -29.66
N ARG A 487 13.83 10.52 -28.77
CA ARG A 487 13.45 11.93 -28.90
C ARG A 487 13.14 12.55 -27.53
N VAL A 488 13.56 13.80 -27.35
CA VAL A 488 13.09 14.65 -26.24
C VAL A 488 11.89 15.43 -26.73
N LEU A 489 10.72 15.26 -26.11
CA LEU A 489 9.49 15.95 -26.51
C LEU A 489 9.40 17.33 -25.84
N TYR A 490 9.74 17.39 -24.56
CA TYR A 490 9.57 18.59 -23.74
C TYR A 490 10.57 18.58 -22.60
N THR A 491 11.05 19.77 -22.22
CA THR A 491 11.89 19.98 -21.04
C THR A 491 11.64 21.39 -20.52
N GLU A 492 11.28 21.51 -19.24
CA GLU A 492 11.04 22.78 -18.57
C GLU A 492 11.65 22.76 -17.17
N TYR A 493 12.27 23.90 -16.81
CA TYR A 493 12.91 24.09 -15.51
C TYR A 493 12.29 25.24 -14.74
N GLY A 494 11.70 26.23 -15.41
CA GLY A 494 11.32 27.51 -14.81
C GLY A 494 10.35 27.34 -13.64
N ASP A 495 9.26 26.61 -13.87
CA ASP A 495 8.18 26.42 -12.90
C ASP A 495 8.54 25.50 -11.72
N LEU A 496 9.66 24.77 -11.85
CA LEU A 496 10.14 23.79 -10.86
C LEU A 496 11.48 24.18 -10.24
N ALA A 497 11.99 25.38 -10.55
CA ALA A 497 13.28 25.83 -10.08
C ALA A 497 13.33 26.19 -8.58
N ARG A 498 12.17 26.46 -7.94
CA ARG A 498 12.08 27.02 -6.58
C ARG A 498 10.96 26.43 -5.74
#